data_AF-A0A3C1G4X4-F1
#
_entry.id   AF-A0A3C1G4X4-F1
#
_cell.length_a   1.000
_cell.length_b   1.000
_cell.length_c   1.000
_cell.angle_alpha   90.00
_cell.angle_beta   90.00
_cell.angle_gamma   90.00
#
_symmetry.space_group_name_H-M   'P 1'
#
loop_
_entity.id
_entity.type
_entity.pdbx_description
1 polymer ?
#
loop_
_entity_poly.entity_id
_entity_poly.type
_entity_poly.pdbx_seq_one_letter_code
_entity_poly.pdbx_strand_id
1 'polypeptide(L)'
;MIRAASAAEPDVQAWLNSALKGLAAGQGTQGQLFEVDTNGDGAVNSLDANNYTLGTALAGGTLCTSYVSAKEKLQGETSPWAATTGSLWIAGASSAGRIACSVSSSNGSYSLVITAEDAQGEVLHTKALYSD
;
A
#
# COMPACT_ATOMS: atom_id res chain seq x y z
N MET A 1 15.36 -0.25 6.65
CA MET A 1 14.40 -0.32 5.54
C MET A 1 13.93 -1.74 5.26
N ILE A 2 14.82 -2.73 5.05
CA ILE A 2 14.40 -4.15 4.84
C ILE A 2 13.36 -4.62 5.88
N ARG A 3 13.65 -4.46 7.18
CA ARG A 3 12.75 -4.88 8.26
C ARG A 3 11.38 -4.20 8.23
N ALA A 4 11.35 -2.90 7.91
CA ALA A 4 10.09 -2.14 7.82
C ALA A 4 9.28 -2.58 6.60
N ALA A 5 9.95 -2.76 5.45
CA ALA A 5 9.32 -3.26 4.22
C ALA A 5 8.74 -4.67 4.41
N SER A 6 9.51 -5.59 5.00
CA SER A 6 9.05 -6.96 5.25
C SER A 6 7.92 -7.03 6.28
N ALA A 7 7.97 -6.18 7.32
CA ALA A 7 6.94 -6.16 8.36
C ALA A 7 5.60 -5.60 7.85
N ALA A 8 5.62 -4.80 6.78
CA ALA A 8 4.44 -4.23 6.15
C ALA A 8 3.78 -5.18 5.13
N GLU A 9 4.43 -6.28 4.73
CA GLU A 9 3.87 -7.19 3.72
C GLU A 9 2.46 -7.72 4.06
N PRO A 10 2.16 -8.17 5.30
CA PRO A 10 0.81 -8.65 5.63
C PRO A 10 -0.25 -7.56 5.58
N ASP A 11 0.14 -6.33 5.94
CA ASP A 11 -0.74 -5.15 5.92
C ASP A 11 -1.06 -4.76 4.46
N VAL A 12 -0.05 -4.61 3.60
CA VAL A 12 -0.24 -4.35 2.17
C VAL A 12 -1.02 -5.47 1.48
N GLN A 13 -0.85 -6.74 1.90
CA GLN A 13 -1.66 -7.86 1.42
C GLN A 13 -3.14 -7.70 1.79
N ALA A 14 -3.46 -7.23 3.00
CA ALA A 14 -4.83 -6.97 3.41
C ALA A 14 -5.48 -5.88 2.54
N TRP A 15 -4.74 -4.82 2.22
CA TRP A 15 -5.18 -3.77 1.29
C TRP A 15 -5.45 -4.31 -0.12
N LEU A 16 -4.56 -5.15 -0.67
CA LEU A 16 -4.77 -5.79 -1.97
C LEU A 16 -6.03 -6.66 -1.98
N ASN A 17 -6.21 -7.49 -0.95
CA ASN A 17 -7.35 -8.40 -0.84
C ASN A 17 -8.67 -7.63 -0.73
N SER A 18 -8.71 -6.59 0.10
CA SER A 18 -9.87 -5.69 0.24
C SER A 18 -10.24 -5.04 -1.10
N ALA A 19 -9.25 -4.51 -1.82
CA ALA A 19 -9.47 -3.90 -3.13
C ALA A 19 -9.98 -4.90 -4.17
N LEU A 20 -9.42 -6.12 -4.24
CA LEU A 20 -9.84 -7.15 -5.18
C LEU A 20 -11.26 -7.65 -4.91
N LYS A 21 -11.64 -7.81 -3.64
CA LYS A 21 -13.02 -8.11 -3.25
C LYS A 21 -13.98 -7.04 -3.77
N GLY A 22 -13.60 -5.76 -3.65
CA GLY A 22 -14.40 -4.65 -4.16
C GLY A 22 -14.48 -4.58 -5.67
N LEU A 23 -13.38 -4.89 -6.36
CA LEU A 23 -13.36 -4.97 -7.81
C LEU A 23 -14.28 -6.09 -8.33
N ALA A 24 -14.26 -7.25 -7.68
CA ALA A 24 -15.09 -8.40 -8.04
C ALA A 24 -16.57 -8.18 -7.70
N ALA A 25 -16.87 -7.59 -6.54
CA ALA A 25 -18.23 -7.41 -6.05
C ALA A 25 -18.93 -6.13 -6.56
N GLY A 26 -18.18 -5.18 -7.14
CA GLY A 26 -18.69 -3.87 -7.50
C GLY A 26 -19.32 -3.16 -6.30
N GLN A 27 -20.51 -2.60 -6.46
CA GLN A 27 -21.26 -1.97 -5.37
C GLN A 27 -22.11 -2.95 -4.54
N GLY A 28 -21.98 -4.26 -4.76
CA GLY A 28 -22.66 -5.29 -3.96
C GLY A 28 -22.18 -5.35 -2.51
N THR A 29 -22.81 -6.19 -1.69
CA THR A 29 -22.57 -6.26 -0.23
C THR A 29 -21.09 -6.32 0.14
N GLN A 30 -20.30 -7.16 -0.54
CA GLN A 30 -18.88 -7.31 -0.24
C GLN A 30 -18.03 -6.10 -0.65
N GLY A 31 -18.48 -5.33 -1.66
CA GLY A 31 -17.84 -4.07 -2.06
C GLY A 31 -18.19 -2.90 -1.13
N GLN A 32 -19.27 -2.99 -0.36
CA GLN A 32 -19.66 -1.98 0.62
C GLN A 32 -19.00 -2.18 2.00
N LEU A 33 -18.23 -3.26 2.20
CA LEU A 33 -17.52 -3.50 3.47
C LEU A 33 -16.34 -2.55 3.63
N PHE A 34 -16.05 -2.19 4.88
CA PHE A 34 -14.85 -1.45 5.29
C PHE A 34 -13.92 -2.43 5.99
N GLU A 35 -12.77 -2.73 5.40
CA GLU A 35 -11.87 -3.79 5.89
C GLU A 35 -10.49 -3.29 6.31
N VAL A 36 -10.09 -2.09 5.91
CA VAL A 36 -8.78 -1.49 6.23
C VAL A 36 -8.95 -0.04 6.67
N ASP A 37 -8.06 0.43 7.55
CA ASP A 37 -8.01 1.82 8.02
C ASP A 37 -7.30 2.67 6.95
N THR A 38 -8.09 3.36 6.16
CA THR A 38 -7.64 4.13 4.99
C THR A 38 -7.35 5.58 5.31
N ASN A 39 -7.81 6.06 6.47
CA ASN A 39 -7.61 7.43 6.90
C ASN A 39 -6.46 7.55 7.94
N GLY A 40 -5.99 6.43 8.48
CA GLY A 40 -4.90 6.31 9.44
C GLY A 40 -5.25 6.76 10.86
N ASP A 41 -6.53 6.73 11.25
CA ASP A 41 -7.01 7.16 12.57
C ASP A 41 -6.95 6.07 13.66
N GLY A 42 -6.57 4.84 13.28
CA GLY A 42 -6.46 3.69 14.14
C GLY A 42 -7.75 2.89 14.32
N ALA A 43 -8.82 3.20 13.56
CA ALA A 43 -10.10 2.50 13.64
C ALA A 43 -10.76 2.28 12.28
N VAL A 44 -11.03 1.01 11.92
CA VAL A 44 -11.81 0.67 10.71
C VAL A 44 -13.29 1.00 10.92
N ASN A 45 -13.82 1.97 10.19
CA ASN A 45 -15.20 2.44 10.32
C ASN A 45 -15.77 3.05 9.03
N SER A 46 -16.95 3.69 9.09
CA SER A 46 -17.62 4.25 7.91
C SER A 46 -16.95 5.49 7.31
N LEU A 47 -15.93 6.05 7.98
CA LEU A 47 -15.08 7.11 7.45
C LEU A 47 -13.99 6.58 6.52
N ASP A 48 -13.80 5.26 6.47
CA ASP A 48 -12.84 4.63 5.56
C ASP A 48 -13.41 4.45 4.15
N ALA A 49 -12.52 4.27 3.18
CA ALA A 49 -12.93 3.80 1.87
C ALA A 49 -13.40 2.35 1.98
N ASN A 50 -14.60 2.08 1.44
CA ASN A 50 -15.07 0.71 1.32
C ASN A 50 -14.26 -0.06 0.25
N ASN A 51 -14.44 -1.38 0.24
CA ASN A 51 -13.78 -2.28 -0.69
C ASN A 51 -13.95 -1.83 -2.15
N TYR A 52 -15.15 -1.38 -2.55
CA TYR A 52 -15.42 -0.91 -3.92
C TYR A 52 -14.53 0.28 -4.29
N THR A 53 -14.47 1.30 -3.43
CA THR A 53 -13.59 2.45 -3.62
C THR A 53 -12.13 2.01 -3.72
N LEU A 54 -11.67 1.09 -2.87
CA LEU A 54 -10.32 0.54 -2.94
C LEU A 54 -10.08 -0.26 -4.23
N GLY A 55 -11.08 -0.99 -4.72
CA GLY A 55 -11.04 -1.68 -6.01
C GLY A 55 -10.90 -0.70 -7.19
N THR A 56 -11.62 0.42 -7.16
CA THR A 56 -11.45 1.48 -8.17
C THR A 56 -10.06 2.13 -8.09
N ALA A 57 -9.52 2.31 -6.90
CA ALA A 57 -8.16 2.81 -6.70
C ALA A 57 -7.10 1.82 -7.21
N LEU A 58 -7.31 0.51 -7.01
CA LEU A 58 -6.43 -0.54 -7.55
C LEU A 58 -6.43 -0.52 -9.08
N ALA A 59 -7.62 -0.52 -9.71
CA ALA A 59 -7.74 -0.45 -11.16
C ALA A 59 -7.18 0.85 -11.75
N GLY A 60 -7.27 1.96 -11.00
CA GLY A 60 -6.69 3.25 -11.36
C GLY A 60 -5.20 3.42 -11.01
N GLY A 61 -4.55 2.42 -10.42
CA GLY A 61 -3.13 2.49 -10.03
C GLY A 61 -2.82 3.38 -8.83
N THR A 62 -3.82 3.75 -8.03
CA THR A 62 -3.70 4.70 -6.90
C THR A 62 -3.87 4.06 -5.53
N LEU A 63 -4.07 2.74 -5.43
CA LEU A 63 -4.24 2.05 -4.14
C LEU A 63 -3.05 2.29 -3.19
N CYS A 64 -1.81 2.23 -3.70
CA CYS A 64 -0.62 2.51 -2.89
C CYS A 64 -0.54 3.96 -2.38
N THR A 65 -1.16 4.93 -3.08
CA THR A 65 -1.26 6.31 -2.59
C THR A 65 -2.09 6.37 -1.31
N SER A 66 -3.24 5.69 -1.30
CA SER A 66 -4.09 5.59 -0.11
C SER A 66 -3.38 4.87 1.02
N TYR A 67 -2.70 3.75 0.72
CA TYR A 67 -1.90 3.01 1.70
C TYR A 67 -0.84 3.88 2.37
N VAL A 68 0.00 4.55 1.57
CA VAL A 68 1.11 5.37 2.10
C VAL A 68 0.57 6.56 2.91
N SER A 69 -0.53 7.18 2.48
CA SER A 69 -1.14 8.27 3.25
C SER A 69 -1.68 7.81 4.60
N ALA A 70 -2.29 6.62 4.69
CA ALA A 70 -2.75 6.06 5.95
C ALA A 70 -1.57 5.69 6.85
N LYS A 71 -0.54 5.04 6.27
CA LYS A 71 0.70 4.63 6.96
C LYS A 71 1.42 5.82 7.60
N GLU A 72 1.53 6.93 6.88
CA GLU A 72 2.18 8.14 7.38
C GLU A 72 1.43 8.75 8.57
N LYS A 73 0.10 8.78 8.53
CA LYS A 73 -0.72 9.30 9.65
C LYS A 73 -0.67 8.39 10.88
N LEU A 74 -0.69 7.08 10.68
CA LEU A 74 -0.74 6.11 11.77
C LEU A 74 0.61 5.97 12.49
N GLN A 75 1.72 5.94 11.73
CA GLN A 75 3.03 5.51 12.25
C GLN A 75 4.18 6.45 11.94
N GLY A 76 4.00 7.46 11.06
CA GLY A 76 4.99 8.51 10.79
C GLY A 76 6.41 8.00 10.61
N GLU A 77 6.60 6.85 9.95
CA GLU A 77 7.89 6.18 9.89
C GLU A 77 8.90 7.05 9.16
N THR A 78 10.07 7.29 9.76
CA THR A 78 11.17 8.07 9.14
C THR A 78 12.47 7.27 9.23
N SER A 79 13.42 7.53 8.33
CA SER A 79 14.75 6.92 8.41
C SER A 79 15.64 7.75 9.35
N PRO A 80 16.18 7.18 10.44
CA PRO A 80 17.17 7.88 11.27
C PRO A 80 18.59 7.83 10.68
N TRP A 81 18.80 7.05 9.61
CA TRP A 81 20.14 6.74 9.07
C TRP A 81 20.37 7.24 7.64
N ALA A 82 19.37 7.86 7.00
CA ALA A 82 19.49 8.40 5.66
C ALA A 82 19.22 9.90 5.68
N ALA A 83 19.87 10.67 4.81
CA ALA A 83 19.62 12.10 4.60
C ALA A 83 18.23 12.39 3.97
N THR A 84 17.33 11.41 3.99
CA THR A 84 16.07 11.42 3.28
C THR A 84 14.99 11.97 4.21
N THR A 85 14.79 13.29 4.18
CA THR A 85 13.81 14.02 5.01
C THR A 85 12.37 13.53 4.80
N GLY A 86 11.58 13.43 5.86
CA GLY A 86 10.15 13.06 5.78
C GLY A 86 9.89 11.55 5.82
N SER A 87 8.70 11.15 5.33
CA SER A 87 8.23 9.76 5.38
C SER A 87 9.20 8.78 4.73
N LEU A 88 9.36 7.61 5.37
CA LEU A 88 10.08 6.47 4.83
C LEU A 88 9.37 5.87 3.63
N TRP A 89 8.05 6.07 3.53
CA TRP A 89 7.18 5.46 2.52
C TRP A 89 6.84 6.42 1.40
N ILE A 90 6.85 5.91 0.16
CA ILE A 90 6.38 6.63 -1.03
C ILE A 90 5.47 5.72 -1.87
N ALA A 91 4.56 6.33 -2.62
CA ALA A 91 3.73 5.62 -3.58
C ALA A 91 4.29 5.77 -4.99
N GLY A 92 4.25 4.70 -5.79
CA GLY A 92 4.71 4.68 -7.17
C GLY A 92 6.17 4.25 -7.31
N ALA A 93 6.94 5.01 -8.09
CA ALA A 93 8.33 4.65 -8.42
C ALA A 93 9.23 4.63 -7.18
N SER A 94 10.21 3.73 -7.17
CA SER A 94 11.21 3.65 -6.12
C SER A 94 12.15 4.85 -6.12
N SER A 95 12.73 5.13 -4.95
CA SER A 95 13.61 6.28 -4.74
C SER A 95 14.59 5.97 -3.61
N ALA A 96 15.82 6.47 -3.76
CA ALA A 96 16.88 6.26 -2.80
C ALA A 96 16.45 6.64 -1.36
N GLY A 97 16.70 5.73 -0.42
CA GLY A 97 16.40 5.90 1.00
C GLY A 97 14.91 5.77 1.34
N ARG A 98 14.09 5.19 0.44
CA ARG A 98 12.65 5.02 0.62
C ARG A 98 12.21 3.56 0.47
N ILE A 99 11.02 3.31 0.99
CA ILE A 99 10.23 2.12 0.70
C ILE A 99 9.07 2.54 -0.19
N ALA A 100 9.06 2.05 -1.43
CA ALA A 100 8.02 2.31 -2.39
C ALA A 100 6.96 1.21 -2.39
N CYS A 101 5.69 1.59 -2.42
CA CYS A 101 4.57 0.74 -2.80
C CYS A 101 4.12 1.12 -4.20
N SER A 102 4.06 0.17 -5.12
CA SER A 102 3.51 0.39 -6.47
C SER A 102 2.46 -0.66 -6.83
N VAL A 103 1.48 -0.23 -7.62
CA VAL A 103 0.53 -1.14 -8.27
C VAL A 103 1.16 -1.64 -9.56
N SER A 104 1.15 -2.94 -9.76
CA SER A 104 1.49 -3.59 -11.02
C SER A 104 0.26 -4.32 -11.55
N SER A 105 -0.01 -4.17 -12.84
CA SER A 105 -1.10 -4.89 -13.52
C SER A 105 -0.59 -5.51 -14.81
N SER A 106 -0.81 -6.82 -14.98
CA SER A 106 -0.46 -7.54 -16.22
C SER A 106 -1.61 -8.46 -16.59
N ASN A 107 -2.10 -8.34 -17.83
CA ASN A 107 -3.17 -9.18 -18.39
C ASN A 107 -4.42 -9.32 -17.50
N GLY A 108 -4.81 -8.24 -16.81
CA GLY A 108 -5.98 -8.23 -15.93
C GLY A 108 -5.74 -8.75 -14.51
N SER A 109 -4.53 -9.20 -14.18
CA SER A 109 -4.11 -9.55 -12.82
C SER A 109 -3.42 -8.37 -12.15
N TYR A 110 -3.76 -8.12 -10.90
CA TYR A 110 -3.15 -7.08 -10.07
C TYR A 110 -2.17 -7.67 -9.07
N SER A 111 -1.06 -6.96 -8.84
CA SER A 111 -0.12 -7.21 -7.75
C SER A 111 0.33 -5.88 -7.16
N LEU A 112 0.74 -5.91 -5.90
CA LEU A 112 1.43 -4.79 -5.26
C LEU A 112 2.91 -5.12 -5.12
N VAL A 113 3.77 -4.16 -5.43
CA VAL A 113 5.22 -4.33 -5.29
C VAL A 113 5.73 -3.38 -4.21
N ILE A 114 6.38 -3.96 -3.21
CA ILE A 114 7.12 -3.23 -2.17
C ILE A 114 8.60 -3.28 -2.53
N THR A 115 9.23 -2.14 -2.73
CA THR A 115 10.66 -2.02 -3.03
C THR A 115 11.32 -1.09 -2.03
N ALA A 116 12.39 -1.55 -1.37
CA ALA A 116 13.19 -0.74 -0.47
C ALA A 116 14.57 -0.50 -1.06
N GLU A 117 15.00 0.75 -1.13
CA GLU A 117 16.31 1.16 -1.62
C GLU A 117 17.12 1.82 -0.51
N ASP A 118 18.44 1.59 -0.48
CA ASP A 118 19.35 2.32 0.41
C ASP A 118 19.52 3.79 0.00
N ALA A 119 20.30 4.55 0.76
CA ALA A 119 20.52 5.97 0.49
C ALA A 119 21.27 6.25 -0.84
N GLN A 120 21.86 5.25 -1.46
CA GLN A 120 22.55 5.31 -2.74
C GLN A 120 21.66 4.84 -3.91
N GLY A 121 20.47 4.33 -3.63
CA GLY A 121 19.54 3.79 -4.62
C GLY A 121 19.72 2.29 -4.88
N GLU A 122 20.54 1.59 -4.09
CA GLU A 122 20.68 0.14 -4.23
C GLU A 122 19.46 -0.57 -3.64
N VAL A 123 18.87 -1.47 -4.43
CA VAL A 123 17.69 -2.23 -4.01
C VAL A 123 18.09 -3.22 -2.91
N LEU A 124 17.56 -3.01 -1.71
CA LEU A 124 17.78 -3.86 -0.54
C LEU A 124 16.72 -4.95 -0.40
N HIS A 125 15.50 -4.68 -0.84
CA HIS A 125 14.36 -5.60 -0.74
C HIS A 125 13.38 -5.33 -1.88
N THR A 126 12.85 -6.39 -2.49
CA THR A 126 11.73 -6.29 -3.40
C THR A 126 10.79 -7.47 -3.16
N LYS A 127 9.50 -7.18 -3.05
CA LYS A 127 8.46 -8.17 -2.87
C LYS A 127 7.25 -7.83 -3.74
N ALA A 128 6.87 -8.76 -4.62
CA ALA A 128 5.56 -8.74 -5.25
C ALA A 128 4.55 -9.53 -4.40
N LEU A 129 3.41 -8.91 -4.15
CA LEU A 129 2.26 -9.46 -3.42
C LEU A 129 1.14 -9.70 -4.43
N TYR A 130 0.59 -10.90 -4.41
CA TYR A 130 -0.50 -11.34 -5.28
C TYR A 130 -1.68 -11.73 -4.40
N SER A 131 -2.90 -11.74 -4.93
CA SER A 131 -3.96 -12.47 -4.23
C SER A 131 -3.67 -13.96 -4.31
N ASP A 132 -4.00 -14.66 -3.24
CA ASP A 132 -4.10 -16.11 -3.21
C ASP A 132 -5.21 -16.63 -4.14
#